data_AF-A0A0C3MX82-F1
#
_entry.id   AF-A0A0C3MX82-F1
#
_cell.length_a   1.000
_cell.length_b   1.000
_cell.length_c   1.000
_cell.angle_alpha   90.00
_cell.angle_beta   90.00
_cell.angle_gamma   90.00
#
_symmetry.space_group_name_H-M   'P 1'
#
loop_
_entity.id
_entity.type
_entity.pdbx_description
1 polymer ?
#
loop_
_entity_poly.entity_id
_entity_poly.type
_entity_poly.pdbx_seq_one_letter_code
_entity_poly.pdbx_strand_id
1 'polypeptide(L)'
;MRLRWPTSALGRRVTIILQLLFLIVAPYPHSTASTILLHPYLRADISSLAHCSSDYEWMQNQETTSPCLLVAYVISACAGTNWTLPALLPGSQYDGPAGQTVTPCSCSWSCYNLMMACTLCQSTNSSDGYNLQTWPTFVENCTSSETNVYFPSGYSIAGNQTIPYWAAINRA
;
A
#
# COMPACT_ATOMS: atom_id res chain seq x y z
N MET A 1 22.78 65.92 -58.82
CA MET A 1 22.07 66.35 -60.05
C MET A 1 20.68 65.73 -60.01
N ARG A 2 19.64 66.53 -60.25
CA ARG A 2 18.24 66.08 -60.38
C ARG A 2 18.18 65.00 -61.47
N LEU A 3 17.26 64.04 -61.46
CA LEU A 3 15.94 64.25 -62.05
C LEU A 3 14.94 63.17 -61.61
N ARG A 4 13.79 63.71 -61.22
CA ARG A 4 12.50 63.10 -60.93
C ARG A 4 11.80 62.80 -62.26
N TRP A 5 11.11 61.66 -62.38
CA TRP A 5 10.05 61.44 -63.37
C TRP A 5 8.71 61.12 -62.66
N PRO A 6 7.56 61.49 -63.23
CA PRO A 6 6.34 61.84 -62.48
C PRO A 6 5.16 60.85 -62.60
N THR A 7 4.40 60.78 -61.49
CA THR A 7 2.92 60.80 -61.28
C THR A 7 1.97 60.38 -62.42
N SER A 8 0.93 59.57 -62.19
CA SER A 8 -0.43 59.90 -61.65
C SER A 8 -1.40 58.84 -62.25
N ALA A 9 -2.62 58.51 -61.82
CA ALA A 9 -3.71 59.15 -61.06
C ALA A 9 -4.64 58.01 -60.55
N LEU A 10 -5.17 58.00 -59.32
CA LEU A 10 -6.34 58.73 -58.79
C LEU A 10 -7.72 58.15 -59.17
N GLY A 11 -8.51 57.78 -58.14
CA GLY A 11 -9.98 57.59 -58.16
C GLY A 11 -10.40 56.26 -57.53
N ARG A 12 -10.76 56.11 -56.24
CA ARG A 12 -11.76 56.78 -55.38
C ARG A 12 -13.21 56.63 -55.88
N ARG A 13 -13.94 55.64 -55.34
CA ARG A 13 -15.29 55.72 -54.73
C ARG A 13 -15.78 54.30 -54.34
N VAL A 14 -15.95 54.03 -53.04
CA VAL A 14 -17.25 53.84 -52.32
C VAL A 14 -18.05 52.66 -52.92
N THR A 15 -18.33 51.55 -52.20
CA THR A 15 -19.58 51.36 -51.44
C THR A 15 -19.50 50.10 -50.53
N ILE A 16 -20.09 50.22 -49.35
CA ILE A 16 -20.26 49.28 -48.22
C ILE A 16 -21.39 48.25 -48.52
N ILE A 17 -21.48 47.16 -47.73
CA ILE A 17 -22.63 46.23 -47.44
C ILE A 17 -22.22 44.76 -47.70
N LEU A 18 -21.76 44.01 -46.69
CA LEU A 18 -22.52 43.23 -45.68
C LEU A 18 -23.24 41.99 -46.25
N GLN A 19 -22.59 40.82 -46.17
CA GLN A 19 -23.15 39.45 -46.01
C GLN A 19 -21.95 38.56 -45.57
N LEU A 20 -21.65 38.36 -44.28
CA LEU A 20 -22.18 37.33 -43.36
C LEU A 20 -22.31 35.91 -43.95
N LEU A 21 -21.83 34.94 -43.15
CA LEU A 21 -21.91 33.47 -43.27
C LEU A 21 -20.75 32.77 -43.99
N PHE A 22 -19.74 32.34 -43.21
CA PHE A 22 -19.47 30.92 -42.93
C PHE A 22 -18.36 30.85 -41.86
N LEU A 23 -18.75 31.04 -40.61
CA LEU A 23 -17.98 30.58 -39.45
C LEU A 23 -18.07 29.06 -39.43
N ILE A 24 -17.06 28.37 -39.96
CA ILE A 24 -16.78 26.99 -39.58
C ILE A 24 -15.53 27.06 -38.70
N VAL A 25 -15.72 27.45 -37.44
CA VAL A 25 -14.74 27.15 -36.40
C VAL A 25 -14.88 25.65 -36.17
N ALA A 26 -14.05 24.86 -36.87
CA ALA A 26 -13.84 23.48 -36.48
C ALA A 26 -13.22 23.51 -35.06
N PRO A 27 -13.88 22.97 -34.02
CA PRO A 27 -13.21 22.79 -32.76
C PRO A 27 -12.15 21.72 -32.98
N TYR A 28 -10.90 22.13 -33.13
CA TYR A 28 -9.79 21.22 -32.90
C TYR A 28 -9.97 20.71 -31.47
N PRO A 29 -10.19 19.42 -31.23
CA PRO A 29 -10.04 18.91 -29.88
C PRO A 29 -8.57 19.12 -29.54
N HIS A 30 -8.29 20.15 -28.74
CA HIS A 30 -7.05 20.20 -27.99
C HIS A 30 -7.09 18.99 -27.07
N SER A 31 -6.55 17.87 -27.55
CA SER A 31 -6.09 16.80 -26.67
C SER A 31 -5.02 17.43 -25.78
N THR A 32 -5.44 17.95 -24.63
CA THR A 32 -4.56 18.05 -23.50
C THR A 32 -4.16 16.61 -23.21
N ALA A 33 -2.99 16.21 -23.70
CA ALA A 33 -2.35 14.99 -23.27
C ALA A 33 -2.14 15.16 -21.77
N SER A 34 -3.07 14.64 -20.97
CA SER A 34 -2.88 14.49 -19.54
C SER A 34 -1.64 13.60 -19.39
N THR A 35 -0.52 14.21 -19.00
CA THR A 35 0.61 13.48 -18.47
C THR A 35 0.11 12.78 -17.21
N ILE A 36 -0.38 11.56 -17.36
CA ILE A 36 -0.51 10.64 -16.23
C ILE A 36 0.92 10.48 -15.74
N LEU A 37 1.26 11.19 -14.67
CA LEU A 37 2.40 10.86 -13.83
C LEU A 37 2.12 9.46 -13.32
N LEU A 38 2.56 8.46 -14.09
CA LEU A 38 2.80 7.12 -13.58
C LEU A 38 3.88 7.29 -12.53
N HIS A 39 3.47 7.66 -11.31
CA HIS A 39 4.27 7.36 -10.15
C HIS A 39 4.51 5.86 -10.24
N PRO A 40 5.77 5.40 -10.36
CA PRO A 40 6.06 4.00 -10.11
C PRO A 40 5.73 3.81 -8.62
N TYR A 41 4.46 3.55 -8.34
CA TYR A 41 4.09 2.74 -7.20
C TYR A 41 4.73 1.39 -7.51
N LEU A 42 6.00 1.24 -7.11
CA LEU A 42 6.51 -0.05 -6.69
C LEU A 42 5.44 -0.57 -5.74
N ARG A 43 4.56 -1.44 -6.24
CA ARG A 43 3.55 -2.03 -5.38
C ARG A 43 4.36 -2.81 -4.36
N ALA A 44 4.19 -2.42 -3.10
CA ALA A 44 4.65 -3.27 -2.03
C ALA A 44 3.93 -4.61 -2.23
N ASP A 45 4.66 -5.66 -2.60
CA ASP A 45 4.12 -7.02 -2.70
C ASP A 45 3.98 -7.55 -1.28
N ILE A 46 2.84 -7.22 -0.68
CA ILE A 46 2.46 -7.67 0.66
C ILE A 46 1.48 -8.80 0.45
N SER A 47 1.89 -10.00 0.81
CA SER A 47 1.13 -11.22 0.53
C SER A 47 1.28 -12.24 1.65
N SER A 48 0.45 -13.26 1.61
CA SER A 48 0.50 -14.39 2.54
C SER A 48 0.16 -15.67 1.78
N LEU A 49 0.99 -16.68 1.93
CA LEU A 49 0.72 -18.05 1.46
C LEU A 49 -0.04 -18.85 2.53
N ALA A 50 -0.12 -18.32 3.75
CA ALA A 50 -0.81 -18.94 4.86
C ALA A 50 -2.34 -18.74 4.75
N HIS A 51 -3.07 -19.85 4.81
CA HIS A 51 -4.52 -19.88 4.75
C HIS A 51 -5.11 -20.13 6.13
N CYS A 52 -6.05 -19.27 6.52
CA CYS A 52 -6.73 -19.31 7.80
C CYS A 52 -8.06 -20.04 7.60
N SER A 53 -8.38 -21.05 8.41
CA SER A 53 -9.69 -21.73 8.36
C SER A 53 -10.83 -20.75 8.66
N SER A 54 -12.00 -20.97 8.05
CA SER A 54 -13.21 -20.16 8.28
C SER A 54 -13.68 -20.19 9.75
N ASP A 55 -13.30 -21.20 10.52
CA ASP A 55 -13.61 -21.26 11.96
C ASP A 55 -12.94 -20.13 12.77
N TYR A 56 -11.95 -19.45 12.18
CA TYR A 56 -11.19 -18.37 12.77
C TYR A 56 -11.51 -16.99 12.16
N GLU A 57 -12.65 -16.84 11.48
CA GLU A 57 -13.10 -15.55 10.93
C GLU A 57 -13.17 -14.44 11.98
N TRP A 58 -13.44 -14.78 13.25
CA TRP A 58 -13.46 -13.82 14.36
C TRP A 58 -12.10 -13.14 14.61
N MET A 59 -10.99 -13.69 14.11
CA MET A 59 -9.65 -13.11 14.21
C MET A 59 -9.37 -12.05 13.15
N GLN A 60 -10.22 -11.92 12.13
CA GLN A 60 -10.03 -10.92 11.07
C GLN A 60 -10.14 -9.49 11.60
N ASN A 61 -9.53 -8.54 10.90
CA ASN A 61 -9.78 -7.13 11.16
C ASN A 61 -11.10 -6.65 10.52
N GLN A 62 -11.38 -5.35 10.66
CA GLN A 62 -12.58 -4.72 10.11
C GLN A 62 -12.64 -4.78 8.58
N GLU A 63 -11.47 -4.89 7.93
CA GLU A 63 -11.32 -5.04 6.49
C GLU A 63 -11.41 -6.52 6.04
N THR A 64 -11.90 -7.43 6.90
CA THR A 64 -12.03 -8.88 6.63
C THR A 64 -10.70 -9.54 6.23
N THR A 65 -9.59 -8.98 6.72
CA THR A 65 -8.24 -9.46 6.41
C THR A 65 -7.78 -10.41 7.51
N SER A 66 -7.30 -11.59 7.10
CA SER A 66 -6.86 -12.64 8.02
C SER A 66 -5.64 -12.20 8.84
N PRO A 67 -5.44 -12.76 10.05
CA PRO A 67 -4.24 -12.49 10.84
C PRO A 67 -2.95 -12.80 10.06
N CYS A 68 -2.98 -13.83 9.20
CA CYS A 68 -1.86 -14.23 8.37
C CYS A 68 -1.44 -13.20 7.31
N LEU A 69 -2.39 -12.47 6.73
CA LEU A 69 -2.05 -11.38 5.82
C LEU A 69 -1.65 -10.12 6.61
N LEU A 70 -2.28 -9.88 7.77
CA LEU A 70 -1.96 -8.72 8.61
C LEU A 70 -0.55 -8.73 9.18
N VAL A 71 0.03 -9.89 9.48
CA VAL A 71 1.46 -9.99 9.84
C VAL A 71 2.33 -9.38 8.74
N ALA A 72 2.07 -9.69 7.47
CA ALA A 72 2.86 -9.16 6.36
C ALA A 72 2.76 -7.63 6.28
N TYR A 73 1.56 -7.08 6.50
CA TYR A 73 1.33 -5.65 6.60
C TYR A 73 2.08 -4.99 7.78
N VAL A 74 2.07 -5.63 8.95
CA VAL A 74 2.79 -5.12 10.13
C VAL A 74 4.30 -5.15 9.93
N ILE A 75 4.86 -6.26 9.45
CA ILE A 75 6.31 -6.38 9.24
C ILE A 75 6.79 -5.41 8.14
N SER A 76 6.06 -5.34 7.02
CA SER A 76 6.42 -4.45 5.91
C SER A 76 6.43 -2.97 6.30
N ALA A 77 5.62 -2.57 7.28
CA ALA A 77 5.57 -1.17 7.75
C ALA A 77 6.93 -0.66 8.23
N CYS A 78 7.74 -1.51 8.89
CA CYS A 78 9.09 -1.13 9.32
C CYS A 78 10.18 -1.55 8.33
N ALA A 79 10.00 -2.67 7.63
CA ALA A 79 11.01 -3.18 6.71
C ALA A 79 11.15 -2.30 5.45
N GLY A 80 10.17 -1.44 5.14
CA GLY A 80 10.16 -0.57 3.95
C GLY A 80 10.18 -1.33 2.63
N THR A 81 9.93 -2.65 2.69
CA THR A 81 10.05 -3.62 1.60
C THR A 81 8.85 -4.55 1.60
N ASN A 82 8.75 -5.34 0.52
CA ASN A 82 7.74 -6.37 0.33
C ASN A 82 7.88 -7.46 1.39
N TRP A 83 6.76 -8.04 1.82
CA TRP A 83 6.77 -9.19 2.73
C TRP A 83 5.76 -10.23 2.29
N THR A 84 6.20 -11.48 2.19
CA THR A 84 5.35 -12.63 1.97
C THR A 84 5.42 -13.54 3.19
N LEU A 85 4.30 -13.71 3.91
CA LEU A 85 4.25 -14.66 5.01
C LEU A 85 4.15 -16.10 4.45
N PRO A 86 5.09 -17.01 4.76
CA PRO A 86 5.02 -18.39 4.28
C PRO A 86 3.93 -19.18 5.02
N ALA A 87 3.38 -20.21 4.38
CA ALA A 87 2.50 -21.17 5.04
C ALA A 87 3.30 -22.09 5.98
N LEU A 88 2.70 -22.47 7.11
CA LEU A 88 3.29 -23.46 8.01
C LEU A 88 2.98 -24.89 7.56
N LEU A 89 3.91 -25.80 7.82
CA LEU A 89 3.62 -27.23 7.82
C LEU A 89 2.86 -27.61 9.10
N PRO A 90 2.05 -28.69 9.09
CA PRO A 90 1.41 -29.21 10.29
C PRO A 90 2.40 -29.39 11.46
N GLY A 91 1.98 -29.02 12.67
CA GLY A 91 2.80 -29.08 13.88
C GLY A 91 3.95 -28.05 13.97
N SER A 92 4.10 -27.16 12.99
CA SER A 92 5.14 -26.10 13.00
C SER A 92 4.63 -24.82 13.66
N GLN A 93 5.54 -23.86 13.86
CA GLN A 93 5.25 -22.53 14.37
C GLN A 93 6.00 -21.47 13.59
N TYR A 94 5.57 -20.22 13.69
CA TYR A 94 6.43 -19.10 13.32
C TYR A 94 7.39 -18.75 14.45
N ASP A 95 8.66 -18.58 14.08
CA ASP A 95 9.69 -18.14 15.00
C ASP A 95 9.67 -16.62 15.22
N GLY A 96 10.32 -16.20 16.30
CA GLY A 96 10.58 -14.81 16.61
C GLY A 96 11.52 -14.13 15.60
N PRO A 97 11.56 -12.78 15.58
CA PRO A 97 12.47 -12.04 14.71
C PRO A 97 13.94 -12.41 14.97
N ALA A 98 14.75 -12.47 13.91
CA ALA A 98 16.17 -12.78 14.00
C ALA A 98 16.94 -12.14 12.83
N GLY A 99 18.21 -11.79 13.07
CA GLY A 99 19.07 -11.18 12.05
C GLY A 99 18.46 -9.91 11.47
N GLN A 100 18.24 -9.88 10.16
CA GLN A 100 17.72 -8.70 9.44
C GLN A 100 16.22 -8.48 9.62
N THR A 101 15.49 -9.43 10.22
CA THR A 101 14.05 -9.27 10.47
C THR A 101 13.74 -8.63 11.82
N VAL A 102 14.75 -8.38 12.66
CA VAL A 102 14.61 -7.67 13.93
C VAL A 102 14.33 -6.19 13.65
N THR A 103 13.07 -5.79 13.81
CA THR A 103 12.59 -4.43 13.60
C THR A 103 11.61 -4.02 14.70
N PRO A 104 11.36 -2.72 14.90
CA PRO A 104 10.35 -2.27 15.86
C PRO A 104 8.95 -2.85 15.61
N CYS A 105 8.57 -3.09 14.35
CA CYS A 105 7.26 -3.64 14.01
C CYS A 105 7.20 -5.15 14.28
N SER A 106 8.21 -5.91 13.87
CA SER A 106 8.25 -7.36 14.08
C SER A 106 8.38 -7.74 15.56
N CYS A 107 9.00 -6.86 16.37
CA CYS A 107 9.15 -7.02 17.81
C CYS A 107 7.97 -6.45 18.63
N SER A 108 6.93 -5.95 17.98
CA SER A 108 5.76 -5.37 18.65
C SER A 108 4.75 -6.42 19.11
N TRP A 109 3.91 -6.08 20.11
CA TRP A 109 2.85 -7.00 20.58
C TRP A 109 1.87 -7.38 19.48
N SER A 110 1.54 -6.44 18.59
CA SER A 110 0.62 -6.71 17.49
C SER A 110 1.17 -7.75 16.53
N CYS A 111 2.47 -7.69 16.19
CA CYS A 111 3.09 -8.69 15.33
C CYS A 111 3.06 -10.08 15.97
N TYR A 112 3.43 -10.17 17.25
CA TYR A 112 3.37 -11.44 17.98
C TYR A 112 1.95 -12.02 18.05
N ASN A 113 0.98 -11.22 18.48
CA ASN A 113 -0.40 -11.66 18.62
C ASN A 113 -0.99 -12.13 17.27
N LEU A 114 -0.70 -11.40 16.18
CA LEU A 114 -1.11 -11.80 14.82
C LEU A 114 -0.39 -13.06 14.34
N MET A 115 0.91 -13.22 14.64
CA MET A 115 1.68 -14.42 14.32
C MET A 115 1.12 -15.65 15.03
N MET A 116 0.83 -15.55 16.33
CA MET A 116 0.26 -16.66 17.10
C MET A 116 -1.15 -17.00 16.63
N ALA A 117 -1.97 -16.00 16.31
CA ALA A 117 -3.28 -16.21 15.70
C ALA A 117 -3.17 -16.89 14.32
N CYS A 118 -2.19 -16.50 13.50
CA CYS A 118 -1.94 -17.13 12.21
C CYS A 118 -1.46 -18.58 12.34
N THR A 119 -0.59 -18.88 13.33
CA THR A 119 -0.19 -20.26 13.63
C THR A 119 -1.41 -21.09 14.03
N LEU A 120 -2.25 -20.55 14.92
CA LEU A 120 -3.44 -21.25 15.40
C LEU A 120 -4.45 -21.49 14.26
N CYS A 121 -4.71 -20.49 13.41
CA CYS A 121 -5.77 -20.60 12.42
C CYS A 121 -5.39 -21.38 11.15
N GLN A 122 -4.10 -21.61 10.93
CA GLN A 122 -3.61 -22.56 9.92
C GLN A 122 -3.77 -24.02 10.37
N SER A 123 -3.97 -24.29 11.66
CA SER A 123 -4.22 -25.63 12.16
C SER A 123 -5.64 -26.04 11.78
N THR A 124 -5.77 -26.76 10.67
CA THR A 124 -7.07 -27.12 10.07
C THR A 124 -7.81 -28.22 10.82
N ASN A 125 -7.11 -29.00 11.67
CA ASN A 125 -7.72 -30.06 12.48
C ASN A 125 -7.04 -30.14 13.84
N SER A 126 -7.80 -30.51 14.88
CA SER A 126 -7.29 -30.74 16.24
C SER A 126 -6.19 -31.81 16.31
N SER A 127 -6.04 -32.64 15.27
CA SER A 127 -5.00 -33.66 15.12
C SER A 127 -3.68 -33.14 14.52
N ASP A 128 -3.69 -32.00 13.83
CA ASP A 128 -2.49 -31.46 13.16
C ASP A 128 -1.58 -30.69 14.12
N GLY A 129 -2.08 -30.44 15.34
CA GLY A 129 -1.38 -29.69 16.37
C GLY A 129 -1.12 -28.23 15.98
N TYR A 130 -0.86 -27.42 16.99
CA TYR A 130 -0.26 -26.10 16.82
C TYR A 130 0.78 -25.95 17.92
N ASN A 131 1.88 -25.28 17.60
CA ASN A 131 2.88 -24.93 18.58
C ASN A 131 2.92 -23.41 18.68
N LEU A 132 2.46 -22.85 19.81
CA LEU A 132 2.48 -21.41 20.02
C LEU A 132 3.71 -21.04 20.82
N GLN A 133 4.53 -20.19 20.23
CA GLN A 133 5.69 -19.64 20.90
C GLN A 133 5.23 -18.67 22.00
N THR A 134 5.84 -18.73 23.17
CA THR A 134 5.55 -17.75 24.23
C THR A 134 6.18 -16.40 23.91
N TRP A 135 5.61 -15.32 24.44
CA TRP A 135 6.15 -13.97 24.23
C TRP A 135 7.66 -13.87 24.56
N PRO A 136 8.17 -14.31 25.72
CA PRO A 136 9.60 -14.21 26.04
C PRO A 136 10.50 -14.89 25.01
N THR A 137 10.07 -16.04 24.47
CA THR A 137 10.80 -16.74 23.41
C THR A 137 10.70 -15.99 22.08
N PHE A 138 9.55 -15.41 21.74
CA PHE A 138 9.35 -14.68 20.49
C PHE A 138 10.24 -13.43 20.38
N VAL A 139 10.44 -12.72 21.50
CA VAL A 139 11.23 -11.48 21.49
C VAL A 139 12.66 -11.63 22.00
N GLU A 140 13.21 -12.85 22.02
CA GLU A 140 14.55 -13.11 22.55
C GLU A 140 15.65 -12.25 21.90
N ASN A 141 15.51 -11.96 20.60
CA ASN A 141 16.47 -11.12 19.85
C ASN A 141 16.08 -9.63 19.76
N CYS A 142 14.97 -9.22 20.37
CA CYS A 142 14.47 -7.85 20.30
C CYS A 142 15.04 -6.97 21.42
N THR A 143 15.13 -5.67 21.19
CA THR A 143 15.52 -4.71 22.24
C THR A 143 14.31 -4.29 23.09
N SER A 144 14.56 -3.90 24.34
CA SER A 144 13.47 -3.54 25.26
C SER A 144 12.59 -2.38 24.76
N SER A 145 13.15 -1.43 24.01
CA SER A 145 12.39 -0.32 23.40
C SER A 145 11.34 -0.79 22.39
N GLU A 146 11.59 -1.87 21.66
CA GLU A 146 10.70 -2.39 20.62
C GLU A 146 9.57 -3.24 21.22
N THR A 147 9.84 -3.86 22.36
CA THR A 147 8.95 -4.80 23.07
C THR A 147 7.93 -4.16 24.01
N ASN A 148 7.95 -2.84 24.19
CA ASN A 148 7.10 -2.13 25.15
C ASN A 148 5.87 -1.44 24.52
N VAL A 149 5.64 -1.64 23.22
CA VAL A 149 4.58 -0.99 22.46
C VAL A 149 3.78 -2.02 21.66
N TYR A 150 2.48 -1.76 21.46
CA TYR A 150 1.66 -2.63 20.61
C TYR A 150 2.04 -2.49 19.13
N PHE A 151 2.41 -1.27 18.72
CA PHE A 151 2.93 -0.92 17.41
C PHE A 151 3.76 0.38 17.54
N PRO A 152 4.94 0.48 16.91
CA PRO A 152 5.83 1.63 17.07
C PRO A 152 5.24 2.92 16.46
N SER A 153 5.45 4.05 17.14
CA SER A 153 5.10 5.37 16.60
C SER A 153 6.00 5.73 15.42
N GLY A 154 5.48 6.53 14.48
CA GLY A 154 6.21 6.95 13.29
C GLY A 154 6.14 5.97 12.11
N TYR A 155 5.52 4.81 12.29
CA TYR A 155 5.20 3.86 11.21
C TYR A 155 3.70 3.87 10.92
N SER A 156 3.34 3.50 9.70
CA SER A 156 1.96 3.39 9.24
C SER A 156 1.78 2.13 8.42
N ILE A 157 0.65 1.47 8.60
CA ILE A 157 0.33 0.25 7.85
C ILE A 157 -0.23 0.63 6.48
N ALA A 158 0.30 0.02 5.43
CA ALA A 158 -0.13 0.25 4.06
C ALA A 158 -1.51 -0.39 3.77
N GLY A 159 -2.13 0.01 2.66
CA GLY A 159 -3.30 -0.69 2.10
C GLY A 159 -4.59 -0.54 2.90
N ASN A 160 -4.72 0.52 3.71
CA ASN A 160 -5.88 0.77 4.59
C ASN A 160 -6.16 -0.38 5.56
N GLN A 161 -5.15 -1.15 5.92
CA GLN A 161 -5.29 -2.25 6.88
C GLN A 161 -5.20 -1.73 8.31
N THR A 162 -6.03 -2.29 9.18
CA THR A 162 -6.02 -1.97 10.61
C THR A 162 -5.58 -3.16 11.46
N ILE A 163 -4.85 -2.88 12.55
CA ILE A 163 -4.58 -3.89 13.58
C ILE A 163 -5.89 -4.09 14.36
N PRO A 164 -6.42 -5.32 14.46
CA PRO A 164 -7.62 -5.57 15.23
C PRO A 164 -7.37 -5.32 16.72
N TYR A 165 -8.40 -4.85 17.43
CA TYR A 165 -8.30 -4.45 18.84
C TYR A 165 -7.66 -5.54 19.72
N TRP A 166 -8.05 -6.80 19.54
CA TRP A 166 -7.51 -7.93 20.31
C TRP A 166 -5.99 -8.10 20.12
N ALA A 167 -5.45 -7.81 18.94
CA ALA A 167 -4.03 -7.95 18.67
C ALA A 167 -3.20 -6.80 19.29
N ALA A 168 -3.85 -5.66 19.59
CA ALA A 168 -3.20 -4.52 20.20
C ALA A 168 -3.14 -4.56 21.73
N ILE A 169 -3.79 -5.54 22.38
CA ILE A 169 -3.97 -5.56 23.83
C ILE A 169 -3.30 -6.77 24.44
N ASN A 170 -2.49 -6.51 25.45
CA ASN A 170 -1.72 -7.52 26.18
C ASN A 170 -0.81 -8.34 25.26
N ARG A 171 0.33 -8.77 25.80
CA ARG A 171 1.13 -9.82 25.18
C ARG A 171 0.62 -11.14 25.75
N ALA A 172 0.01 -11.96 24.90
CA ALA A 172 -0.49 -13.29 25.28
C ALA A 172 0.64 -14.21 25.76
#